data_AF-A0A7W1DL59-F1
#
_entry.id   AF-A0A7W1DL59-F1
#
_cell.length_a   1.000
_cell.length_b   1.000
_cell.length_c   1.000
_cell.angle_alpha   90.00
_cell.angle_beta   90.00
_cell.angle_gamma   90.00
#
_symmetry.space_group_name_H-M   'P 1'
#
loop_
_entity.id
_entity.type
_entity.pdbx_description
1 polymer ?
#
loop_
_entity_poly.entity_id
_entity_poly.type
_entity_poly.pdbx_seq_one_letter_code
_entity_poly.pdbx_strand_id
1 'polypeptide(L)'
;MTDSLRSDRLPAQADVPERDRDARIEELLLAGLDHYFSEQHELAINVWTRVLFIDRGHARARAYIERARSAVAERQRKGDELLHTGNAAFYSGDAQAARRLVASAVEHGASSDEALALLARIERVELATAPGRVRRGPESRVAAVRPSPPAVAFARWRWIGAGVLAGLLLATVALGLLVQDGVVSWLFPAADVRSSSTLKAALPVPSIAEVALSRGESLRVRGQLHDALAALAAVPGGDPLRPRADALTALIQRQLLAAARSGQRPPSDLESRRP
;
A
#
# COMPACT_ATOMS: atom_id res chain seq x y z
N MET A 1 -15.62 57.45 -22.24
CA MET A 1 -14.68 57.39 -21.09
C MET A 1 -14.87 56.03 -20.44
N THR A 2 -14.01 55.11 -20.83
CA THR A 2 -13.92 53.73 -20.36
C THR A 2 -13.25 53.70 -19.00
N ASP A 3 -14.02 53.40 -17.96
CA ASP A 3 -13.48 53.19 -16.63
C ASP A 3 -12.71 51.86 -16.59
N SER A 4 -11.48 51.96 -16.12
CA SER A 4 -10.41 50.98 -16.28
C SER A 4 -10.24 50.17 -15.00
N LEU A 5 -10.06 48.86 -15.19
CA LEU A 5 -9.30 47.97 -14.29
C LEU A 5 -9.89 47.75 -12.90
N ARG A 6 -11.03 47.04 -12.86
CA ARG A 6 -11.29 46.10 -11.76
C ARG A 6 -10.29 44.95 -11.89
N SER A 7 -9.06 45.18 -11.44
CA SER A 7 -8.11 44.11 -11.14
C SER A 7 -8.74 43.25 -10.06
N ASP A 8 -9.27 42.11 -10.49
CA ASP A 8 -9.52 40.95 -9.65
C ASP A 8 -8.24 40.69 -8.86
N ARG A 9 -8.23 41.12 -7.60
CA ARG A 9 -7.31 40.61 -6.59
C ARG A 9 -7.69 39.14 -6.46
N LEU A 10 -6.99 38.28 -7.18
CA LEU A 10 -6.87 36.87 -6.85
C LEU A 10 -6.65 36.80 -5.33
N PRO A 11 -7.51 36.10 -4.57
CA PRO A 11 -7.27 35.94 -3.15
C PRO A 11 -5.88 35.36 -3.01
N ALA A 12 -5.01 36.09 -2.30
CA ALA A 12 -3.71 35.60 -1.88
C ALA A 12 -3.95 34.19 -1.34
N GLN A 13 -3.32 33.19 -1.97
CA GLN A 13 -3.22 31.85 -1.39
C GLN A 13 -2.77 32.08 0.04
N ALA A 14 -3.64 31.80 1.00
CA ALA A 14 -3.31 31.93 2.40
C ALA A 14 -2.06 31.08 2.62
N ASP A 15 -0.92 31.74 2.89
CA ASP A 15 0.30 31.08 3.30
C ASP A 15 -0.07 30.22 4.51
N VAL A 16 -0.20 28.91 4.27
CA VAL A 16 -0.33 27.96 5.37
C VAL A 16 0.96 28.12 6.18
N PRO A 17 0.87 28.44 7.48
CA PRO A 17 2.04 28.61 8.32
C PRO A 17 2.97 27.40 8.14
N GLU A 18 4.27 27.65 7.97
CA GLU A 18 5.27 26.58 7.75
C GLU A 18 5.20 25.47 8.83
N ARG A 19 4.85 25.85 10.06
CA ARG A 19 4.60 24.93 11.17
C ARG A 19 3.44 23.96 10.94
N ASP A 20 2.35 24.43 10.31
CA ASP A 20 1.19 23.58 10.01
C ASP A 20 1.53 22.59 8.89
N ARG A 21 2.39 23.01 7.95
CA ARG A 21 2.93 22.14 6.89
C ARG A 21 3.81 21.04 7.48
N ASP A 22 4.73 21.39 8.38
CA ASP A 22 5.61 20.42 9.04
C ASP A 22 4.83 19.42 9.90
N ALA A 23 3.87 19.90 10.70
CA ALA A 23 3.00 19.03 11.50
C ALA A 23 2.20 18.04 10.62
N ARG A 24 1.73 18.51 9.45
CA ARG A 24 1.02 17.66 8.48
C ARG A 24 1.94 16.61 7.84
N ILE A 25 3.18 16.98 7.54
CA ILE A 25 4.21 16.05 7.05
C ILE A 25 4.46 14.95 8.08
N GLU A 26 4.66 15.31 9.34
CA GLU A 26 4.91 14.36 10.43
C GLU A 26 3.73 13.40 10.64
N GLU A 27 2.49 13.92 10.61
CA GLU A 27 1.28 13.12 10.72
C GLU A 27 1.19 12.07 9.61
N LEU A 28 1.43 12.47 8.36
CA LEU A 28 1.41 11.55 7.21
C LEU A 28 2.54 10.52 7.29
N LEU A 29 3.73 10.91 7.76
CA LEU A 29 4.84 9.97 7.95
C LEU A 29 4.48 8.88 8.96
N LEU A 30 3.89 9.26 10.09
CA LEU A 30 3.44 8.32 11.13
C LEU A 30 2.30 7.42 10.64
N ALA A 31 1.28 7.99 9.97
CA ALA A 31 0.18 7.21 9.42
C ALA A 31 0.67 6.18 8.37
N GLY A 32 1.62 6.57 7.50
CA GLY A 32 2.21 5.64 6.55
C GLY A 32 3.02 4.52 7.21
N LEU A 33 3.67 4.80 8.35
CA LEU A 33 4.36 3.76 9.14
C LEU A 33 3.37 2.74 9.70
N ASP A 34 2.21 3.16 10.19
CA ASP A 34 1.19 2.25 10.70
C ASP A 34 0.71 1.28 9.60
N HIS A 35 0.50 1.77 8.38
CA HIS A 35 0.18 0.91 7.23
C HIS A 35 1.32 -0.02 6.85
N TYR A 36 2.57 0.46 6.90
CA TYR A 36 3.74 -0.35 6.58
C TYR A 36 3.89 -1.55 7.54
N PHE A 37 3.72 -1.32 8.84
CA PHE A 37 3.77 -2.38 9.85
C PHE A 37 2.56 -3.32 9.80
N SER A 38 1.43 -2.86 9.24
CA SER A 38 0.25 -3.69 9.00
C SER A 38 0.32 -4.48 7.68
N GLU A 39 1.51 -4.58 7.05
CA GLU A 39 1.76 -5.20 5.74
C GLU A 39 0.94 -4.60 4.56
N GLN A 40 0.41 -3.40 4.74
CA GLN A 40 -0.34 -2.65 3.72
C GLN A 40 0.61 -1.71 2.97
N HIS A 41 1.65 -2.29 2.35
CA HIS A 41 2.75 -1.52 1.74
C HIS A 41 2.29 -0.54 0.66
N GLU A 42 1.31 -0.91 -0.17
CA GLU A 42 0.73 -0.02 -1.20
C GLU A 42 0.06 1.21 -0.59
N LEU A 43 -0.67 1.03 0.51
CA LEU A 43 -1.33 2.14 1.19
C LEU A 43 -0.30 3.05 1.87
N ALA A 44 0.75 2.47 2.46
CA ALA A 44 1.88 3.23 3.00
C ALA A 44 2.55 4.09 1.92
N ILE A 45 2.81 3.53 0.73
CA ILE A 45 3.36 4.26 -0.43
C ILE A 45 2.46 5.43 -0.80
N ASN A 46 1.14 5.21 -0.88
CA ASN A 46 0.17 6.26 -1.22
C ASN A 46 0.19 7.40 -0.19
N VAL A 47 0.25 7.09 1.11
CA VAL A 47 0.32 8.10 2.17
C VAL A 47 1.61 8.90 2.11
N TRP A 48 2.77 8.25 1.97
CA TRP A 48 4.04 8.97 1.86
C TRP A 48 4.19 9.73 0.54
N THR A 49 3.53 9.32 -0.53
CA THR A 49 3.47 10.11 -1.77
C THR A 49 2.77 11.44 -1.54
N ARG A 50 1.79 11.51 -0.62
CA ARG A 50 1.19 12.80 -0.18
C ARG A 50 2.19 13.72 0.50
N VAL A 51 3.15 13.18 1.25
CA VAL A 51 4.26 13.97 1.80
C VAL A 51 5.08 14.61 0.67
N LEU A 52 5.32 13.88 -0.43
CA LEU A 52 6.06 14.41 -1.58
C LEU A 52 5.28 15.48 -2.37
N PHE A 53 3.95 15.50 -2.30
CA PHE A 53 3.17 16.61 -2.83
C PHE A 53 3.32 17.88 -2.00
N ILE A 54 3.47 17.74 -0.68
CA ILE A 54 3.72 18.87 0.23
C ILE A 54 5.16 19.34 0.07
N ASP A 55 6.14 18.46 0.28
CA ASP A 55 7.57 18.69 0.08
C ASP A 55 8.17 17.66 -0.89
N ARG A 56 8.39 18.09 -2.13
CA ARG A 56 8.94 17.25 -3.20
C ARG A 56 10.30 16.66 -2.85
N GLY A 57 11.09 17.33 -2.03
CA GLY A 57 12.45 16.96 -1.66
C GLY A 57 12.56 16.06 -0.42
N HIS A 58 11.44 15.70 0.22
CA HIS A 58 11.49 15.08 1.54
C HIS A 58 12.22 13.72 1.54
N ALA A 59 13.45 13.70 2.09
CA ALA A 59 14.33 12.53 2.05
C ALA A 59 13.76 11.29 2.74
N ARG A 60 13.19 11.44 3.95
CA ARG A 60 12.60 10.34 4.72
C ARG A 60 11.43 9.66 3.99
N ALA A 61 10.49 10.44 3.44
CA ALA A 61 9.36 9.89 2.69
C ALA A 61 9.82 9.08 1.46
N ARG A 62 10.82 9.58 0.72
CA ARG A 62 11.42 8.85 -0.42
C ARG A 62 12.03 7.52 0.01
N ALA A 63 12.84 7.53 1.08
CA ALA A 63 13.47 6.31 1.60
C ALA A 63 12.42 5.27 2.06
N TYR A 64 11.34 5.73 2.68
CA TYR A 64 10.23 4.87 3.11
C TYR A 64 9.46 4.26 1.92
N ILE A 65 9.15 5.06 0.89
CA ILE A 65 8.53 4.57 -0.35
C ILE A 65 9.39 3.50 -1.00
N GLU A 66 10.70 3.74 -1.13
CA GLU A 66 11.61 2.79 -1.77
C GLU A 66 11.67 1.45 -1.01
N ARG A 67 11.68 1.52 0.32
CA ARG A 67 11.63 0.32 1.17
C ARG A 67 10.30 -0.42 1.04
N ALA A 68 9.17 0.28 0.98
CA ALA A 68 7.87 -0.35 0.79
C ALA A 68 7.75 -1.01 -0.60
N ARG A 69 8.26 -0.36 -1.66
CA ARG A 69 8.33 -0.96 -3.00
C ARG A 69 9.18 -2.23 -3.01
N SER A 70 10.32 -2.23 -2.31
CA SER A 70 11.15 -3.43 -2.17
C SER A 70 10.39 -4.57 -1.47
N ALA A 71 9.59 -4.26 -0.44
CA ALA A 71 8.76 -5.25 0.25
C ALA A 71 7.64 -5.82 -0.65
N VAL A 72 7.02 -4.98 -1.49
CA VAL A 72 6.04 -5.42 -2.50
C VAL A 72 6.69 -6.36 -3.51
N ALA A 73 7.84 -5.98 -4.07
CA ALA A 73 8.56 -6.80 -5.05
C ALA A 73 8.95 -8.16 -4.47
N GLU A 74 9.39 -8.20 -3.22
CA GLU A 74 9.74 -9.44 -2.53
C GLU A 74 8.52 -10.33 -2.24
N ARG A 75 7.39 -9.73 -1.85
CA ARG A 75 6.12 -10.45 -1.69
C ARG A 75 5.71 -11.07 -3.04
N GLN A 76 5.68 -10.28 -4.11
CA GLN A 76 5.34 -10.74 -5.47
C GLN A 76 6.25 -11.88 -5.93
N ARG A 77 7.57 -11.76 -5.72
CA ARG A 77 8.53 -12.82 -6.06
C ARG A 77 8.18 -14.15 -5.37
N LYS A 78 7.81 -14.11 -4.09
CA LYS A 78 7.35 -15.31 -3.36
C LYS A 78 6.03 -15.84 -3.93
N GLY A 79 5.11 -14.95 -4.30
CA GLY A 79 3.88 -15.32 -5.00
C GLY A 79 4.16 -16.08 -6.30
N ASP A 80 5.05 -15.56 -7.13
CA ASP A 80 5.41 -16.17 -8.42
C ASP A 80 6.10 -17.54 -8.23
N GLU A 81 6.94 -17.68 -7.20
CA GLU A 81 7.57 -18.96 -6.83
C GLU A 81 6.54 -20.00 -6.39
N LEU A 82 5.56 -19.60 -5.57
CA LEU A 82 4.43 -20.46 -5.16
C LEU A 82 3.57 -20.85 -6.36
N LEU A 83 3.31 -19.92 -7.28
CA LEU A 83 2.55 -20.17 -8.50
C LEU A 83 3.27 -21.20 -9.39
N HIS A 84 4.59 -21.04 -9.57
CA HIS A 84 5.40 -21.98 -10.33
C HIS A 84 5.38 -23.39 -9.71
N THR A 85 5.53 -23.46 -8.38
CA THR A 85 5.47 -24.71 -7.62
C THR A 85 4.09 -25.36 -7.71
N GLY A 86 3.02 -24.56 -7.64
CA GLY A 86 1.64 -25.02 -7.80
C GLY A 86 1.39 -25.59 -9.20
N ASN A 87 1.94 -24.97 -10.24
CA ASN A 87 1.89 -25.48 -11.59
C ASN A 87 2.62 -26.84 -11.72
N ALA A 88 3.81 -26.98 -11.12
CA ALA A 88 4.53 -28.26 -11.09
C ALA A 88 3.74 -29.37 -10.37
N ALA A 89 3.14 -29.06 -9.22
CA ALA A 89 2.30 -30.00 -8.46
C ALA A 89 1.07 -30.45 -9.26
N PHE A 90 0.48 -29.54 -10.05
CA PHE A 90 -0.62 -29.88 -10.95
C PHE A 90 -0.18 -30.86 -12.04
N TYR A 91 1.00 -30.64 -12.66
CA TYR A 91 1.53 -31.56 -13.67
C TYR A 91 1.91 -32.93 -13.10
N SER A 92 2.25 -33.04 -11.81
CA SER A 92 2.44 -34.33 -11.13
C SER A 92 1.13 -35.02 -10.73
N GLY A 93 -0.02 -34.40 -11.01
CA GLY A 93 -1.35 -34.96 -10.72
C GLY A 93 -1.89 -34.65 -9.32
N ASP A 94 -1.17 -33.87 -8.51
CA ASP A 94 -1.63 -33.45 -7.18
C ASP A 94 -2.42 -32.13 -7.28
N ALA A 95 -3.67 -32.26 -7.74
CA ALA A 95 -4.59 -31.13 -7.91
C ALA A 95 -4.90 -30.39 -6.60
N GLN A 96 -4.88 -31.07 -5.46
CA GLN A 96 -5.16 -30.47 -4.16
C GLN A 96 -3.98 -29.65 -3.65
N ALA A 97 -2.76 -30.18 -3.74
CA ALA A 97 -1.56 -29.40 -3.41
C ALA A 97 -1.42 -28.20 -4.34
N ALA A 98 -1.67 -28.37 -5.64
CA ALA A 98 -1.67 -27.29 -6.61
C ALA A 98 -2.63 -26.15 -6.21
N ARG A 99 -3.87 -26.47 -5.84
CA ARG A 99 -4.84 -25.43 -5.39
C ARG A 99 -4.39 -24.67 -4.17
N ARG A 100 -3.86 -25.37 -3.16
CA ARG A 100 -3.34 -24.70 -1.95
C ARG A 100 -2.20 -23.76 -2.29
N LEU A 101 -1.24 -24.20 -3.11
CA LEU A 101 -0.10 -23.40 -3.54
C LEU A 101 -0.53 -22.18 -4.34
N VAL A 102 -1.49 -22.33 -5.26
CA VAL A 102 -2.00 -21.20 -6.06
C VAL A 102 -2.80 -20.22 -5.20
N ALA A 103 -3.59 -20.69 -4.24
CA ALA A 103 -4.27 -19.82 -3.28
C ALA A 103 -3.26 -19.00 -2.46
N SER A 104 -2.23 -19.65 -1.92
CA SER A 104 -1.14 -18.97 -1.20
C SER A 104 -0.35 -18.01 -2.10
N ALA A 105 -0.18 -18.33 -3.39
CA ALA A 105 0.47 -17.45 -4.36
C ALA A 105 -0.30 -16.12 -4.51
N VAL A 106 -1.63 -16.16 -4.59
CA VAL A 106 -2.49 -14.98 -4.67
C VAL A 106 -2.38 -14.11 -3.41
N GLU A 107 -2.36 -14.72 -2.22
CA GLU A 107 -2.13 -14.00 -0.95
C GLU A 107 -0.79 -13.26 -0.94
N HIS A 108 0.21 -13.80 -1.62
CA HIS A 108 1.54 -13.21 -1.80
C HIS A 108 1.65 -12.37 -3.08
N GLY A 109 0.54 -11.94 -3.69
CA GLY A 109 0.55 -10.98 -4.79
C GLY A 109 1.06 -11.52 -6.13
N ALA A 110 0.98 -12.84 -6.37
CA ALA A 110 1.21 -13.41 -7.69
C ALA A 110 0.23 -12.84 -8.73
N SER A 111 0.59 -12.95 -10.02
CA SER A 111 -0.28 -12.55 -11.14
C SER A 111 -1.68 -13.18 -11.04
N SER A 112 -2.71 -12.34 -10.81
CA SER A 112 -4.09 -12.81 -10.62
C SER A 112 -4.63 -13.54 -11.85
N ASP A 113 -4.28 -13.09 -13.05
CA ASP A 113 -4.77 -13.71 -14.29
C ASP A 113 -4.20 -15.11 -14.47
N GLU A 114 -2.90 -15.30 -14.19
CA GLU A 114 -2.24 -16.61 -14.26
C GLU A 114 -2.76 -17.57 -13.19
N ALA A 115 -2.93 -17.08 -11.96
CA ALA A 115 -3.48 -17.85 -10.86
C ALA A 115 -4.92 -18.33 -11.16
N LEU A 116 -5.79 -17.44 -11.64
CA LEU A 116 -7.17 -17.78 -12.02
C LEU A 116 -7.22 -18.76 -13.19
N ALA A 117 -6.37 -18.57 -14.21
CA ALA A 117 -6.28 -19.48 -15.34
C ALA A 117 -5.86 -20.90 -14.90
N LEU A 118 -4.89 -21.00 -13.96
CA LEU A 118 -4.45 -22.27 -13.41
C LEU A 118 -5.53 -22.92 -12.54
N LEU A 119 -6.20 -22.18 -11.66
CA LEU A 119 -7.33 -22.68 -10.86
C LEU A 119 -8.46 -23.23 -11.76
N ALA A 120 -8.87 -22.48 -12.78
CA ALA A 120 -9.90 -22.93 -13.73
C ALA A 120 -9.48 -24.18 -14.52
N ARG A 121 -8.18 -24.39 -14.72
CA ARG A 121 -7.65 -25.62 -15.33
C ARG A 121 -7.69 -26.79 -14.34
N ILE A 122 -7.32 -26.57 -13.08
CA ILE A 122 -7.38 -27.59 -12.03
C ILE A 122 -8.82 -28.09 -11.86
N GLU A 123 -9.77 -27.17 -11.71
CA GLU A 123 -11.19 -27.50 -11.54
C GLU A 123 -11.74 -28.36 -12.69
N ARG A 124 -11.37 -28.04 -13.94
CA ARG A 124 -11.78 -28.83 -15.11
C ARG A 124 -11.25 -30.27 -15.07
N VAL A 125 -10.00 -30.47 -14.62
CA VAL A 125 -9.42 -31.81 -14.51
C VAL A 125 -10.10 -32.61 -13.40
N GLU A 126 -10.35 -32.01 -12.25
CA GLU A 126 -11.01 -32.69 -11.14
C GLU A 126 -12.46 -33.08 -11.47
N LEU A 127 -13.20 -32.21 -12.18
CA LEU A 127 -14.54 -32.53 -12.68
C LEU A 127 -14.54 -33.69 -13.69
N ALA A 128 -13.43 -33.89 -14.41
CA ALA A 128 -13.28 -35.02 -15.32
C ALA A 128 -12.90 -36.32 -14.57
N THR A 129 -12.15 -36.21 -13.47
CA THR A 129 -11.64 -37.34 -12.68
C THR A 129 -12.60 -37.77 -11.56
N ALA A 130 -13.62 -36.97 -11.23
CA ALA A 130 -14.58 -37.28 -10.17
C ALA A 130 -15.22 -38.67 -10.36
N PRO A 131 -14.99 -39.61 -9.42
CA PRO A 131 -15.54 -40.96 -9.49
C PRO A 131 -17.04 -40.89 -9.22
N GLY A 132 -17.85 -41.09 -10.26
CA GLY A 132 -19.30 -40.92 -10.18
C GLY A 132 -19.98 -40.55 -11.49
N ARG A 133 -19.22 -40.15 -12.52
CA ARG A 133 -19.75 -40.18 -13.90
C ARG A 133 -19.86 -41.62 -14.35
N VAL A 134 -20.97 -42.26 -13.96
CA VAL A 134 -21.51 -43.43 -14.64
C VAL A 134 -21.42 -43.14 -16.13
N ARG A 135 -20.54 -43.88 -16.80
CA ARG A 135 -20.48 -43.99 -18.25
C ARG A 135 -21.85 -44.48 -18.67
N ARG A 136 -22.81 -43.56 -18.91
CA ARG A 136 -24.03 -43.90 -19.63
C ARG A 136 -23.53 -44.58 -20.89
N GLY A 137 -23.84 -45.86 -21.00
CA GLY A 137 -23.49 -46.65 -22.17
C GLY A 137 -23.98 -45.93 -23.42
N PRO A 138 -23.34 -46.18 -24.57
CA PRO A 138 -23.87 -45.72 -25.83
C PRO A 138 -25.22 -46.42 -26.06
N GLU A 139 -26.30 -45.81 -25.59
CA GLU A 139 -27.62 -46.11 -26.13
C GLU A 139 -27.56 -45.68 -27.59
N SER A 140 -27.47 -46.71 -28.44
CA SER A 140 -27.71 -46.67 -29.87
C SER A 140 -28.97 -45.85 -30.16
N ARG A 141 -28.81 -44.55 -30.36
CA ARG A 141 -29.82 -43.73 -31.04
C ARG A 141 -29.76 -44.08 -32.51
N VAL A 142 -30.78 -44.80 -32.94
CA VAL A 142 -31.21 -44.93 -34.33
C VAL A 142 -31.06 -43.58 -35.03
N ALA A 143 -30.36 -43.64 -36.15
CA ALA A 143 -30.06 -42.51 -37.02
C ALA A 143 -31.35 -41.86 -37.54
N ALA A 144 -31.69 -40.70 -36.99
CA ALA A 144 -32.47 -39.71 -37.72
C ALA A 144 -31.49 -38.80 -38.46
N VAL A 145 -31.29 -39.09 -39.75
CA VAL A 145 -30.59 -38.22 -40.70
C VAL A 145 -31.29 -36.86 -40.68
N ARG A 146 -30.64 -35.86 -40.09
CA ARG A 146 -30.96 -34.45 -40.29
C ARG A 146 -29.92 -33.85 -41.23
N PRO A 147 -30.33 -33.06 -42.25
CA PRO A 147 -29.41 -32.42 -43.16
C PRO A 147 -28.58 -31.35 -42.43
N SER A 148 -27.26 -31.40 -42.64
CA SER A 148 -26.30 -30.39 -42.18
C SER A 148 -26.57 -29.03 -42.84
N PRO A 149 -26.64 -27.92 -42.08
CA PRO A 149 -26.47 -26.60 -42.65
C PRO A 149 -24.98 -26.33 -42.97
N PRO A 150 -24.67 -25.56 -44.02
CA PRO A 150 -23.29 -25.29 -44.43
C PRO A 150 -22.54 -24.42 -43.40
N ALA A 151 -21.25 -24.75 -43.26
CA ALA A 151 -20.30 -24.10 -42.39
C ALA A 151 -20.09 -22.61 -42.77
N VAL A 152 -20.44 -21.72 -41.86
CA VAL A 152 -20.00 -20.30 -41.86
C VAL A 152 -19.32 -20.00 -40.52
N ALA A 153 -18.13 -20.58 -40.32
CA ALA A 153 -17.35 -20.38 -39.10
C ALA A 153 -15.85 -20.11 -39.34
N PHE A 154 -15.48 -19.58 -40.50
CA PHE A 154 -14.09 -19.14 -40.79
C PHE A 154 -13.94 -17.63 -41.06
N ALA A 155 -14.98 -16.82 -40.87
CA ALA A 155 -14.93 -15.38 -41.14
C ALA A 155 -14.61 -14.49 -39.93
N ARG A 156 -14.63 -15.03 -38.69
CA ARG A 156 -14.45 -14.22 -37.47
C ARG A 156 -13.00 -14.11 -36.98
N TRP A 157 -12.10 -14.99 -37.40
CA TRP A 157 -10.71 -14.96 -36.90
C TRP A 157 -9.83 -13.93 -37.62
N ARG A 158 -10.21 -13.50 -38.84
CA ARG A 158 -9.48 -12.47 -39.60
C ARG A 158 -9.64 -11.04 -39.05
N TRP A 159 -10.62 -10.78 -38.19
CA TRP A 159 -10.84 -9.45 -37.60
C TRP A 159 -10.04 -9.20 -36.32
N ILE A 160 -9.62 -10.26 -35.62
CA ILE A 160 -8.80 -10.14 -34.41
C ILE A 160 -7.37 -9.71 -34.77
N GLY A 161 -6.82 -10.19 -35.89
CA GLY A 161 -5.49 -9.79 -36.36
C GLY A 161 -5.39 -8.30 -36.76
N ALA A 162 -6.47 -7.73 -37.32
CA ALA A 162 -6.51 -6.31 -37.69
C ALA A 162 -6.63 -5.38 -36.47
N GLY A 163 -7.35 -5.81 -35.42
CA GLY A 163 -7.48 -5.05 -34.18
C GLY A 163 -6.18 -4.94 -33.38
N VAL A 164 -5.38 -6.02 -33.34
CA VAL A 164 -4.09 -6.03 -32.61
C VAL A 164 -3.06 -5.12 -33.28
N LEU A 165 -2.99 -5.11 -34.62
CA LEU A 165 -2.08 -4.23 -35.37
C LEU A 165 -2.44 -2.75 -35.24
N ALA A 166 -3.74 -2.41 -35.27
CA ALA A 166 -4.19 -1.04 -35.08
C ALA A 166 -3.96 -0.56 -33.63
N GLY A 167 -4.17 -1.43 -32.64
CA GLY A 167 -3.89 -1.13 -31.23
C GLY A 167 -2.40 -0.91 -30.95
N LEU A 168 -1.52 -1.71 -31.54
CA LEU A 168 -0.07 -1.55 -31.39
C LEU A 168 0.42 -0.24 -32.00
N LEU A 169 -0.09 0.13 -33.19
CA LEU A 169 0.23 1.41 -33.83
C LEU A 169 -0.25 2.61 -32.99
N LEU A 170 -1.48 2.57 -32.47
CA LEU A 170 -1.99 3.61 -31.58
C LEU A 170 -1.19 3.71 -30.27
N ALA A 171 -0.79 2.58 -29.68
CA ALA A 171 0.04 2.56 -28.47
C ALA A 171 1.43 3.17 -28.73
N THR A 172 2.06 2.89 -29.88
CA THR A 172 3.35 3.50 -30.23
C THR A 172 3.26 5.00 -30.45
N VAL A 173 2.18 5.49 -31.06
CA VAL A 173 1.95 6.93 -31.26
C VAL A 173 1.65 7.63 -29.93
N ALA A 174 0.81 7.04 -29.08
CA ALA A 174 0.52 7.56 -27.74
C ALA A 174 1.77 7.61 -26.86
N LEU A 175 2.62 6.58 -26.94
CA LEU A 175 3.90 6.54 -26.21
C LEU A 175 4.89 7.59 -26.74
N GLY A 176 4.92 7.81 -28.07
CA GLY A 176 5.75 8.86 -28.69
C GLY A 176 5.33 10.27 -28.28
N LEU A 177 4.02 10.53 -28.21
CA LEU A 177 3.49 11.81 -27.72
C LEU A 177 3.77 12.03 -26.23
N LEU A 178 3.67 10.97 -25.40
CA LEU A 178 4.03 11.04 -23.98
C LEU A 178 5.51 11.37 -23.74
N VAL A 179 6.41 10.94 -24.63
CA VAL A 179 7.84 11.21 -24.56
C VAL A 179 8.16 12.66 -24.95
N GLN A 180 7.42 13.25 -25.89
CA GLN A 180 7.62 14.66 -26.30
C GLN A 180 7.10 15.68 -25.28
N ASP A 181 6.04 15.36 -24.53
CA ASP A 181 5.48 16.24 -23.50
C ASP A 181 6.28 16.26 -22.17
N GLY A 182 7.46 15.64 -22.12
CA GLY A 182 8.37 15.72 -20.96
C GLY A 182 7.92 14.97 -19.71
N VAL A 183 6.80 14.23 -19.77
CA VAL A 183 6.23 13.45 -18.65
C VAL A 183 7.14 12.28 -18.23
N VAL A 184 7.99 11.78 -19.13
CA VAL A 184 8.91 10.66 -18.87
C VAL A 184 10.13 11.07 -18.02
N SER A 185 10.44 12.37 -17.92
CA SER A 185 11.53 12.87 -17.06
C SER A 185 11.30 12.63 -15.56
N TRP A 186 10.04 12.44 -15.15
CA TRP A 186 9.68 12.06 -13.78
C TRP A 186 9.90 10.56 -13.48
N LEU A 187 9.85 9.69 -14.51
CA LEU A 187 9.99 8.24 -14.34
C LEU A 187 11.44 7.77 -14.29
N PHE A 188 12.35 8.48 -14.96
CA PHE A 188 13.78 8.17 -14.94
C PHE A 188 14.59 9.47 -14.86
N PRO A 189 14.93 9.96 -13.64
CA PRO A 189 15.93 11.00 -13.54
C PRO A 189 17.24 10.44 -14.13
N ALA A 190 17.75 11.09 -15.18
CA ALA A 190 19.05 10.76 -15.75
C ALA A 190 20.08 10.78 -14.62
N ALA A 191 20.65 9.62 -14.32
CA ALA A 191 21.71 9.49 -13.35
C ALA A 191 22.93 10.24 -13.89
N ASP A 192 23.23 11.40 -13.30
CA ASP A 192 24.57 11.97 -13.37
C ASP A 192 25.52 10.96 -12.73
N VAL A 193 26.22 10.22 -13.57
CA VAL A 193 27.28 9.30 -13.16
C VAL A 193 28.46 10.14 -12.71
N ARG A 194 28.49 10.45 -11.41
CA ARG A 194 29.75 10.60 -10.69
C ARG A 194 29.88 9.45 -9.72
N SER A 195 30.61 8.44 -10.18
CA SER A 195 31.10 7.34 -9.37
C SER A 195 31.86 7.89 -8.16
N SER A 196 31.32 7.63 -6.97
CA SER A 196 32.07 7.58 -5.72
C SER A 196 31.64 6.31 -5.02
N SER A 197 32.38 5.24 -5.32
CA SER A 197 32.32 3.97 -4.62
C SER A 197 32.67 4.22 -3.16
N THR A 198 31.66 4.25 -2.29
CA THR A 198 31.84 4.17 -0.85
C THR A 198 30.80 3.20 -0.32
N LEU A 199 31.30 2.19 0.37
CA LEU A 199 30.61 1.10 1.05
C LEU A 199 29.15 1.41 1.42
N LYS A 200 28.27 0.51 0.95
CA LYS A 200 26.84 0.33 1.26
C LYS A 200 26.53 0.65 2.74
N ALA A 201 26.29 1.92 3.04
CA ALA A 201 25.75 2.33 4.33
C ALA A 201 24.32 1.78 4.42
N ALA A 202 24.11 0.80 5.29
CA ALA A 202 22.76 0.39 5.67
C ALA A 202 22.03 1.66 6.14
N LEU A 203 20.96 2.03 5.42
CA LEU A 203 20.14 3.18 5.77
C LEU A 203 19.72 3.04 7.25
N PRO A 204 19.84 4.09 8.07
CA PRO A 204 19.49 4.01 9.49
C PRO A 204 18.01 3.72 9.61
N VAL A 205 17.68 2.48 9.95
CA VAL A 205 16.31 2.08 10.29
C VAL A 205 16.04 2.60 11.69
N PRO A 206 15.00 3.43 11.89
CA PRO A 206 14.69 3.91 13.22
C PRO A 206 14.42 2.72 14.13
N SER A 207 15.05 2.72 15.30
CA SER A 207 14.89 1.63 16.25
C SER A 207 13.45 1.59 16.77
N ILE A 208 13.01 0.43 17.28
CA ILE A 208 11.68 0.31 17.91
C ILE A 208 11.53 1.34 19.03
N ALA A 209 12.60 1.64 19.77
CA ALA A 209 12.62 2.65 20.81
C ALA A 209 12.44 4.08 20.26
N GLU A 210 13.04 4.42 19.12
CA GLU A 210 12.84 5.72 18.46
C GLU A 210 11.39 5.91 18.02
N VAL A 211 10.78 4.87 17.45
CA VAL A 211 9.37 4.89 17.03
C VAL A 211 8.45 5.04 18.24
N ALA A 212 8.68 4.27 19.31
CA ALA A 212 7.90 4.34 20.55
C ALA A 212 8.00 5.73 21.21
N LEU A 213 9.20 6.33 21.22
CA LEU A 213 9.43 7.64 21.80
C LEU A 213 8.78 8.75 20.98
N SER A 214 8.91 8.72 19.65
CA SER A 214 8.24 9.67 18.74
C SER A 214 6.71 9.57 18.84
N ARG A 215 6.17 8.34 18.92
CA ARG A 215 4.73 8.11 19.13
C ARG A 215 4.27 8.67 20.48
N GLY A 216 5.00 8.40 21.56
CA GLY A 216 4.70 8.95 22.90
C GLY A 216 4.69 10.48 22.93
N GLU A 217 5.64 11.14 22.27
CA GLU A 217 5.68 12.60 22.16
C GLU A 217 4.46 13.15 21.40
N SER A 218 4.09 12.54 20.26
CA SER A 218 2.93 12.97 19.49
C SER A 218 1.60 12.79 20.22
N LEU A 219 1.41 11.67 20.93
CA LEU A 219 0.21 11.39 21.73
C LEU A 219 0.09 12.39 22.90
N ARG A 220 1.21 12.76 23.53
CA ARG A 220 1.23 13.79 24.57
C ARG A 220 0.78 15.15 24.03
N VAL A 221 1.27 15.57 22.87
CA VAL A 221 0.86 16.84 22.23
C VAL A 221 -0.64 16.86 21.92
N ARG A 222 -1.22 15.70 21.55
CA ARG A 222 -2.66 15.54 21.33
C ARG A 222 -3.50 15.45 22.61
N GLY A 223 -2.87 15.47 23.79
CA GLY A 223 -3.56 15.32 25.08
C GLY A 223 -3.95 13.88 25.44
N GLN A 224 -3.55 12.89 24.64
CA GLN A 224 -3.81 11.46 24.90
C GLN A 224 -2.75 10.89 25.86
N LEU A 225 -2.78 11.37 27.10
CA LEU A 225 -1.72 11.13 28.08
C LEU A 225 -1.60 9.64 28.49
N HIS A 226 -2.70 8.91 28.58
CA HIS A 226 -2.68 7.48 28.93
C HIS A 226 -2.08 6.62 27.79
N ASP A 227 -2.46 6.90 26.55
CA ASP A 227 -1.91 6.21 25.38
C ASP A 227 -0.43 6.53 25.18
N ALA A 228 -0.03 7.77 25.49
CA ALA A 228 1.38 8.17 25.48
C ALA A 228 2.21 7.34 26.47
N LEU A 229 1.70 7.06 27.68
CA LEU A 229 2.36 6.20 28.66
C LEU A 229 2.47 4.74 28.15
N ALA A 230 1.40 4.22 27.54
CA ALA A 230 1.41 2.88 26.95
C ALA A 230 2.46 2.75 25.82
N ALA A 231 2.56 3.77 24.95
CA ALA A 231 3.57 3.80 23.90
C ALA A 231 5.00 3.84 24.46
N LEU A 232 5.26 4.63 25.51
CA LEU A 232 6.60 4.73 26.14
C LEU A 232 7.00 3.46 26.90
N ALA A 233 6.03 2.69 27.41
CA ALA A 233 6.28 1.41 28.05
C ALA A 233 6.89 0.36 27.10
N ALA A 234 6.73 0.53 25.79
CA ALA A 234 7.31 -0.37 24.77
C ALA A 234 8.84 -0.20 24.58
N VAL A 235 9.47 0.83 25.16
CA VAL A 235 10.92 1.05 25.07
C VAL A 235 11.68 0.03 25.93
N PRO A 236 12.53 -0.84 25.35
CA PRO A 236 13.27 -1.85 26.11
C PRO A 236 14.17 -1.23 27.19
N GLY A 237 14.30 -1.90 28.34
CA GLY A 237 15.10 -1.39 29.47
C GLY A 237 16.60 -1.21 29.18
N GLY A 238 17.14 -1.95 28.20
CA GLY A 238 18.55 -1.84 27.78
C GLY A 238 18.80 -0.86 26.63
N ASP A 239 17.77 -0.16 26.14
CA ASP A 239 17.91 0.76 25.02
C ASP A 239 18.56 2.09 25.46
N PRO A 240 19.49 2.67 24.68
CA PRO A 240 20.12 3.95 25.02
C PRO A 240 19.12 5.11 25.16
N LEU A 241 17.92 5.01 24.57
CA LEU A 241 16.87 6.03 24.67
C LEU A 241 15.99 5.89 25.92
N ARG A 242 16.20 4.86 26.74
CA ARG A 242 15.41 4.61 27.95
C ARG A 242 15.37 5.79 28.93
N PRO A 243 16.50 6.47 29.27
CA PRO A 243 16.46 7.62 30.17
C PRO A 243 15.57 8.76 29.67
N ARG A 244 15.51 8.96 28.34
CA ARG A 244 14.65 9.96 27.72
C ARG A 244 13.17 9.57 27.81
N ALA A 245 12.85 8.30 27.58
CA ALA A 245 11.50 7.77 27.74
C ALA A 245 11.00 7.88 29.20
N ASP A 246 11.86 7.60 30.18
CA ASP A 246 11.53 7.73 31.60
C ASP A 246 11.33 9.20 32.02
N ALA A 247 12.13 10.13 31.49
CA ALA A 247 11.94 11.55 31.71
C ALA A 247 10.59 12.05 31.16
N LEU A 248 10.21 11.61 29.95
CA LEU A 248 8.93 11.96 29.35
C LEU A 248 7.74 11.34 30.12
N THR A 249 7.90 10.10 30.58
CA THR A 249 6.94 9.41 31.46
C THR A 249 6.70 10.21 32.75
N ALA A 250 7.76 10.65 33.43
CA ALA A 250 7.64 11.44 34.64
C ALA A 250 6.94 12.79 34.41
N LEU A 251 7.18 13.44 33.26
CA LEU A 251 6.47 14.66 32.87
C LEU A 251 4.97 14.42 32.68
N ILE A 252 4.59 13.37 31.95
CA ILE A 252 3.19 13.01 31.70
C ILE A 252 2.46 12.68 33.01
N GLN A 253 3.10 11.92 33.90
CA GLN A 253 2.55 11.59 35.22
C GLN A 253 2.30 12.84 36.07
N ARG A 254 3.22 13.82 36.06
CA ARG A 254 3.02 15.10 36.75
C ARG A 254 1.83 15.87 36.18
N GLN A 255 1.65 15.87 34.86
CA GLN A 255 0.51 16.53 34.20
C GLN A 255 -0.82 15.87 34.60
N LEU A 256 -0.88 14.53 34.62
CA LEU A 256 -2.07 13.79 35.05
C LEU A 256 -2.40 14.07 36.53
N LEU A 257 -1.40 14.09 37.41
CA LEU A 257 -1.59 14.41 38.83
C LEU A 257 -2.05 15.87 39.04
N ALA A 258 -1.51 16.82 38.27
CA ALA A 258 -1.96 18.21 38.32
C ALA A 258 -3.41 18.36 37.86
N ALA A 259 -3.79 17.69 36.77
CA ALA A 259 -5.17 17.69 36.27
C ALA A 259 -6.15 17.08 37.29
N ALA A 260 -5.79 15.97 37.93
CA ALA A 260 -6.59 15.34 38.98
C ALA A 260 -6.82 16.28 40.18
N ARG A 261 -5.79 17.02 40.62
CA ARG A 261 -5.94 18.00 41.72
C ARG A 261 -6.86 19.15 41.34
N SER A 262 -6.80 19.64 40.10
CA SER A 262 -7.65 20.72 39.61
C SER A 262 -9.12 20.29 39.48
N GLY A 263 -9.38 19.03 39.12
CA GLY A 263 -10.73 18.46 39.05
C GLY A 263 -11.36 18.21 40.43
N GLN A 264 -10.56 18.10 41.49
CA GLN A 264 -11.02 17.73 42.83
C GLN A 264 -11.39 18.95 43.72
N ARG A 265 -11.51 20.18 43.19
CA ARG A 265 -11.86 21.35 44.01
C ARG A 265 -13.35 21.27 44.43
N PRO A 266 -13.69 20.95 45.68
CA PRO A 266 -15.09 20.96 46.10
C PRO A 266 -15.61 22.40 46.16
N PRO A 267 -16.89 22.66 45.88
CA PRO A 267 -17.52 23.93 46.20
C PRO A 267 -17.59 24.05 47.72
N SER A 268 -16.67 24.81 48.32
CA SER A 268 -16.76 25.19 49.72
C SER A 268 -17.73 26.35 49.84
N ASP A 269 -18.93 26.00 50.30
CA ASP A 269 -19.99 26.81 50.89
C ASP A 269 -19.62 28.26 51.21
N LEU A 270 -20.23 29.18 50.45
CA LEU A 270 -20.52 30.54 50.89
C LEU A 270 -21.93 30.58 51.50
N GLU A 271 -22.21 29.69 52.45
CA GLU A 271 -23.47 29.66 53.19
C GLU A 271 -23.19 29.63 54.70
N SER A 272 -22.73 30.76 55.24
CA SER A 272 -23.03 31.18 56.62
C SER A 272 -22.33 32.50 56.96
N ARG A 273 -23.09 33.59 56.90
CA ARG A 273 -23.19 34.61 57.96
C ARG A 273 -24.01 35.80 57.45
N ARG A 274 -25.32 35.72 57.67
CA ARG A 274 -26.14 36.89 57.98
C ARG A 274 -26.08 37.10 59.50
N PRO A 275 -25.83 38.33 59.99
CA PRO A 275 -26.59 38.89 61.08
C PRO A 275 -27.88 39.56 60.55
#